data_AF-X0RTT9-F1
#
_entry.id   AF-X0RTT9-F1
#
_cell.length_a   1.000
_cell.length_b   1.000
_cell.length_c   1.000
_cell.angle_alpha   90.00
_cell.angle_beta   90.00
_cell.angle_gamma   90.00
#
_symmetry.space_group_name_H-M   'P 1'
#
loop_
_entity.id
_entity.type
_entity.pdbx_description
1 polymer ?
#
loop_
_entity_poly.entity_id
_entity_poly.type
_entity_poly.pdbx_seq_one_letter_code
_entity_poly.pdbx_strand_id
1 'polypeptide(L)'
;MGRVLDEAGEERFRLKADYFAFRMGEEPPSQVLYRGIMGALGYTKNKDSFEELACRLPLAVLEDLCRGKRSQEQVLVLKALLLGKAGLLPGGGSGGLGRIWDCLGDGEAMSSSCWHVFRVRPGNHPARRLVGAAHLLARFMEIGLFEGVLQLVSETSLGMMGHLESDFVVSTPDPCFNSEHNLIGQGRAREIVINIILPFAFAWAKANLQGNLVEQVSALYRSYPKAGENGVTRELAELLLGTGASELVDSAQR
;
A
#
# COMPACT_ATOMS: atom_id res chain seq x y z
N MET A 1 10.85 22.47 -18.00
CA MET A 1 9.95 22.09 -16.88
C MET A 1 10.19 20.66 -16.39
N GLY A 2 10.57 19.70 -17.25
CA GLY A 2 10.85 18.30 -16.85
C GLY A 2 11.91 18.12 -15.75
N ARG A 3 13.10 18.74 -15.87
CA ARG A 3 14.19 18.58 -14.87
C ARG A 3 13.79 19.00 -13.45
N VAL A 4 13.05 20.11 -13.31
CA VAL A 4 12.60 20.61 -11.99
C VAL A 4 11.58 19.65 -11.36
N LEU A 5 10.72 19.03 -12.17
CA LEU A 5 9.77 18.01 -11.70
C LEU A 5 10.48 16.69 -11.33
N ASP A 6 11.58 16.37 -12.01
CA ASP A 6 12.41 15.19 -11.73
C ASP A 6 13.14 15.34 -10.39
N GLU A 7 13.77 16.49 -10.17
CA GLU A 7 14.41 16.85 -8.91
C GLU A 7 13.41 16.85 -7.74
N ALA A 8 12.21 17.38 -7.96
CA ALA A 8 11.15 17.37 -6.95
C ALA A 8 10.57 15.97 -6.68
N GLY A 9 10.63 15.04 -7.64
CA GLY A 9 10.29 13.63 -7.46
C GLY A 9 11.31 12.93 -6.58
N GLU A 10 12.58 13.00 -6.97
CA GLU A 10 13.71 12.44 -6.24
C GLU A 10 13.83 13.01 -4.82
N GLU A 11 13.52 14.28 -4.60
CA GLU A 11 13.46 14.86 -3.26
C GLU A 11 12.34 14.25 -2.42
N ARG A 12 11.12 14.12 -2.96
CA ARG A 12 10.00 13.46 -2.25
C ARG A 12 10.31 12.00 -1.93
N PHE A 13 10.99 11.31 -2.83
CA PHE A 13 11.45 9.94 -2.60
C PHE A 13 12.45 9.88 -1.44
N ARG A 14 13.48 10.73 -1.44
CA ARG A 14 14.48 10.82 -0.37
C ARG A 14 13.86 11.15 0.98
N LEU A 15 12.96 12.15 1.04
CA LEU A 15 12.24 12.48 2.28
C LEU A 15 11.44 11.30 2.84
N LYS A 16 10.84 10.46 1.97
CA LYS A 16 10.14 9.24 2.39
C LYS A 16 11.10 8.16 2.86
N ALA A 17 12.23 8.00 2.18
CA ALA A 17 13.26 7.06 2.61
C ALA A 17 13.84 7.46 3.97
N ASP A 18 14.12 8.75 4.20
CA ASP A 18 14.60 9.26 5.47
C ASP A 18 13.56 9.08 6.59
N TYR A 19 12.27 9.29 6.28
CA TYR A 19 11.19 8.95 7.21
C TYR A 19 11.21 7.46 7.60
N PHE A 20 11.33 6.55 6.64
CA PHE A 20 11.41 5.12 6.93
C PHE A 20 12.68 4.75 7.70
N ALA A 21 13.82 5.34 7.37
CA ALA A 21 15.08 5.16 8.09
C ALA A 21 14.94 5.57 9.56
N PHE A 22 14.32 6.72 9.83
CA PHE A 22 14.02 7.17 11.18
C PHE A 22 13.12 6.18 11.93
N ARG A 23 12.00 5.75 11.33
CA ARG A 23 11.05 4.82 11.95
C ARG A 23 11.65 3.45 12.24
N MET A 24 12.52 2.95 11.37
CA MET A 24 13.24 1.69 11.61
C MET A 24 14.23 1.76 12.79
N GLY A 25 14.57 2.96 13.27
CA GLY A 25 15.29 3.15 14.53
C GLY A 25 14.42 2.98 15.78
N GLU A 26 13.09 3.02 15.64
CA GLU A 26 12.13 2.94 16.75
C GLU A 26 11.37 1.60 16.80
N GLU A 27 11.12 0.98 15.63
CA GLU A 27 10.31 -0.23 15.49
C GLU A 27 10.96 -1.22 14.51
N PRO A 28 10.66 -2.53 14.61
CA PRO A 28 11.13 -3.52 13.64
C PRO A 28 10.76 -3.15 12.19
N PRO A 29 11.66 -3.35 11.20
CA PRO A 29 11.40 -3.01 9.80
C PRO A 29 10.10 -3.59 9.24
N SER A 30 9.74 -4.81 9.64
CA SER A 30 8.50 -5.46 9.22
C SER A 30 7.24 -4.72 9.70
N GLN A 31 7.23 -4.25 10.94
CA GLN A 31 6.14 -3.45 11.50
C GLN A 31 6.06 -2.06 10.83
N VAL A 32 7.21 -1.42 10.57
CA VAL A 32 7.27 -0.13 9.87
C VAL A 32 6.68 -0.24 8.45
N LEU A 33 7.04 -1.30 7.71
CA LEU A 33 6.51 -1.58 6.39
C LEU A 33 5.00 -1.84 6.43
N TYR A 34 4.55 -2.69 7.35
CA TYR A 34 3.12 -2.98 7.55
C TYR A 34 2.31 -1.72 7.80
N ARG A 35 2.75 -0.87 8.74
CA ARG A 35 2.10 0.40 9.07
C ARG A 35 2.05 1.34 7.85
N GLY A 36 3.13 1.41 7.08
CA GLY A 36 3.18 2.18 5.83
C GLY A 36 2.15 1.70 4.78
N ILE A 37 2.04 0.39 4.57
CA ILE A 37 1.06 -0.20 3.64
C ILE A 37 -0.36 0.10 4.11
N MET A 38 -0.64 -0.09 5.39
CA MET A 38 -1.95 0.20 5.98
C MET A 38 -2.32 1.68 5.82
N GLY A 39 -1.42 2.61 6.16
CA GLY A 39 -1.64 4.03 5.96
C GLY A 39 -1.92 4.41 4.50
N ALA A 40 -1.20 3.80 3.55
CA ALA A 40 -1.44 4.00 2.13
C ALA A 40 -2.84 3.54 1.69
N LEU A 41 -3.37 2.45 2.26
CA LEU A 41 -4.73 1.96 1.99
C LEU A 41 -5.82 2.91 2.51
N GLY A 42 -5.55 3.67 3.58
CA GLY A 42 -6.48 4.61 4.19
C GLY A 42 -6.77 5.89 3.40
N TYR A 43 -5.99 6.20 2.35
CA TYR A 43 -6.01 7.52 1.68
C TYR A 43 -5.85 8.69 2.65
N THR A 44 -5.96 9.92 2.16
CA THR A 44 -5.90 11.14 3.00
C THR A 44 -6.92 11.14 4.15
N LYS A 45 -8.07 10.47 4.02
CA LYS A 45 -9.15 10.55 5.02
C LYS A 45 -9.06 9.53 6.14
N ASN A 46 -8.49 8.35 5.91
CA ASN A 46 -8.39 7.31 6.94
C ASN A 46 -6.95 6.85 7.16
N LYS A 47 -5.93 7.53 6.62
CA LYS A 47 -4.52 7.17 6.81
C LYS A 47 -4.20 6.90 8.28
N ASP A 48 -4.48 7.87 9.13
CA ASP A 48 -4.14 7.78 10.57
C ASP A 48 -4.93 6.66 11.25
N SER A 49 -6.19 6.42 10.87
CA SER A 49 -7.00 5.32 11.38
C SER A 49 -6.45 3.95 11.00
N PHE A 50 -5.94 3.80 9.77
CA PHE A 50 -5.29 2.57 9.34
C PHE A 50 -3.92 2.37 10.01
N GLU A 51 -3.15 3.44 10.21
CA GLU A 51 -1.86 3.38 10.91
C GLU A 51 -2.03 3.09 12.41
N GLU A 52 -3.10 3.60 13.02
CA GLU A 52 -3.50 3.27 14.40
C GLU A 52 -3.97 1.83 14.51
N LEU A 53 -4.79 1.35 13.56
CA LEU A 53 -5.19 -0.04 13.51
C LEU A 53 -3.97 -0.98 13.43
N ALA A 54 -2.99 -0.63 12.59
CA ALA A 54 -1.74 -1.39 12.45
C ALA A 54 -0.87 -1.38 13.71
N CYS A 55 -0.98 -0.33 14.53
CA CYS A 55 -0.32 -0.26 15.84
C CYS A 55 -1.02 -1.16 16.87
N ARG A 56 -2.36 -1.14 16.89
CA ARG A 56 -3.17 -1.97 17.80
C ARG A 56 -3.20 -3.45 17.43
N LEU A 57 -2.86 -3.78 16.19
CA LEU A 57 -2.81 -5.14 15.68
C LEU A 57 -1.44 -5.38 15.03
N PRO A 58 -0.36 -5.58 15.83
CA PRO A 58 0.99 -5.69 15.32
C PRO A 58 1.15 -6.83 14.31
N LEU A 59 2.00 -6.64 13.30
CA LEU A 59 2.22 -7.62 12.23
C LEU A 59 2.64 -8.99 12.78
N ALA A 60 3.54 -9.01 13.78
CA ALA A 60 4.03 -10.26 14.37
C ALA A 60 2.89 -11.14 14.92
N VAL A 61 1.85 -10.53 15.50
CA VAL A 61 0.67 -11.24 16.01
C VAL A 61 -0.12 -11.85 14.85
N LEU A 62 -0.26 -11.11 13.74
CA LEU A 62 -0.93 -11.61 12.54
C LEU A 62 -0.18 -12.78 11.92
N GLU A 63 1.15 -12.66 11.78
CA GLU A 63 2.01 -13.71 11.23
C GLU A 63 1.97 -14.97 12.11
N ASP A 64 2.03 -14.84 13.43
CA ASP A 64 1.93 -15.96 14.36
C ASP A 64 0.58 -16.68 14.27
N LEU A 65 -0.53 -15.93 14.21
CA LEU A 65 -1.87 -16.52 14.09
C LEU A 65 -2.08 -17.21 12.73
N CYS A 66 -1.43 -16.71 11.67
CA CYS A 66 -1.46 -17.26 10.31
C CYS A 66 -0.48 -18.42 10.08
N ARG A 67 0.50 -18.63 10.97
CA ARG A 67 1.52 -19.68 10.81
C ARG A 67 0.89 -21.07 10.68
N GLY A 68 1.32 -21.82 9.67
CA GLY A 68 0.86 -23.19 9.41
C GLY A 68 -0.57 -23.32 8.86
N LYS A 69 -1.28 -22.20 8.65
CA LYS A 69 -2.63 -22.20 8.06
C LYS A 69 -2.55 -22.17 6.54
N ARG A 70 -3.56 -22.74 5.88
CA ARG A 70 -3.71 -22.63 4.42
C ARG A 70 -4.09 -21.20 4.04
N SER A 71 -3.76 -20.76 2.82
CA SER A 71 -4.00 -19.37 2.37
C SER A 71 -5.45 -18.90 2.55
N GLN A 72 -6.44 -19.75 2.27
CA GLN A 72 -7.86 -19.40 2.47
C GLN A 72 -8.20 -19.15 3.95
N GLU A 73 -7.61 -19.93 4.86
CA GLU A 73 -7.81 -19.78 6.30
C GLU A 73 -7.08 -18.54 6.83
N GLN A 74 -5.87 -18.27 6.34
CA GLN A 74 -5.13 -17.03 6.64
C GLN A 74 -5.96 -15.79 6.28
N VAL A 75 -6.57 -15.77 5.09
CA VAL A 75 -7.46 -14.66 4.69
C VAL A 75 -8.63 -14.51 5.65
N LEU A 76 -9.28 -15.60 6.07
CA LEU A 76 -10.41 -15.53 7.01
C LEU A 76 -9.99 -14.97 8.37
N VAL A 77 -8.85 -15.43 8.90
CA VAL A 77 -8.26 -14.93 10.17
C VAL A 77 -7.93 -13.44 10.05
N LEU A 78 -7.21 -13.04 9.01
CA LEU A 78 -6.82 -11.64 8.79
C LEU A 78 -8.06 -10.75 8.63
N LYS A 79 -9.08 -11.18 7.88
CA LYS A 79 -10.33 -10.43 7.76
C LYS A 79 -11.03 -10.25 9.09
N ALA A 80 -11.15 -11.32 9.88
CA ALA A 80 -11.81 -11.28 11.18
C ALA A 80 -11.08 -10.33 12.14
N LEU A 81 -9.76 -10.43 12.22
CA LEU A 81 -8.95 -9.57 13.10
C LEU A 81 -8.95 -8.11 12.65
N LEU A 82 -8.72 -7.84 11.36
CA LEU A 82 -8.68 -6.46 10.85
C LEU A 82 -10.05 -5.77 10.95
N LEU A 83 -11.13 -6.45 10.56
CA LEU A 83 -12.48 -5.89 10.64
C LEU A 83 -12.99 -5.83 12.08
N GLY A 84 -12.68 -6.83 12.90
CA GLY A 84 -13.05 -6.90 14.31
C GLY A 84 -12.39 -5.79 15.11
N LYS A 85 -11.06 -5.67 15.03
CA LYS A 85 -10.31 -4.60 15.68
C LYS A 85 -10.70 -3.22 15.18
N ALA A 86 -11.07 -3.08 13.91
CA ALA A 86 -11.61 -1.82 13.38
C ALA A 86 -13.03 -1.49 13.85
N GLY A 87 -13.78 -2.44 14.42
CA GLY A 87 -15.21 -2.25 14.72
C GLY A 87 -16.10 -2.22 13.46
N LEU A 88 -15.66 -2.86 12.37
CA LEU A 88 -16.26 -2.80 11.04
C LEU A 88 -16.70 -4.19 10.51
N LEU A 89 -16.94 -5.15 11.40
CA LEU A 89 -17.46 -6.47 11.02
C LEU A 89 -18.83 -6.37 10.33
N PRO A 90 -19.05 -7.09 9.21
CA PRO A 90 -20.34 -7.12 8.54
C PRO A 90 -21.41 -7.72 9.46
N GLY A 91 -22.67 -7.28 9.31
CA GLY A 91 -23.79 -7.79 10.10
C GLY A 91 -23.66 -7.56 11.61
N GLY A 92 -22.87 -6.55 12.02
CA GLY A 92 -22.63 -6.27 13.45
C GLY A 92 -21.86 -7.36 14.18
N GLY A 93 -21.06 -8.15 13.46
CA GLY A 93 -20.34 -9.30 14.04
C GLY A 93 -21.16 -10.59 14.07
N SER A 94 -22.41 -10.60 13.62
CA SER A 94 -23.16 -11.86 13.45
C SER A 94 -22.62 -12.63 12.22
N GLY A 95 -21.95 -13.76 12.44
CA GLY A 95 -21.49 -14.63 11.36
C GLY A 95 -20.15 -15.33 11.61
N GLY A 96 -19.60 -15.95 10.56
CA GLY A 96 -18.34 -16.70 10.65
C GLY A 96 -17.15 -15.85 11.07
N LEU A 97 -17.01 -14.63 10.53
CA LEU A 97 -15.92 -13.72 10.89
C LEU A 97 -16.04 -13.21 12.33
N GLY A 98 -17.26 -12.98 12.81
CA GLY A 98 -17.49 -12.61 14.21
C GLY A 98 -17.04 -13.70 15.16
N ARG A 99 -17.40 -14.96 14.91
CA ARG A 99 -16.93 -16.08 15.73
C ARG A 99 -15.40 -16.21 15.75
N ILE A 100 -14.73 -15.94 14.62
CA ILE A 100 -13.26 -15.95 14.58
C ILE A 100 -12.71 -14.79 15.41
N TRP A 101 -13.29 -13.59 15.33
CA TRP A 101 -12.92 -12.45 16.16
C TRP A 101 -13.16 -12.70 17.65
N ASP A 102 -14.28 -13.32 18.02
CA ASP A 102 -14.59 -13.67 19.41
C ASP A 102 -13.57 -14.67 19.97
N CYS A 103 -13.05 -15.58 19.14
CA CYS A 103 -12.07 -16.59 19.55
C CYS A 103 -10.62 -16.08 19.57
N LEU A 104 -10.24 -15.24 18.61
CA LEU A 104 -8.83 -14.86 18.38
C LEU A 104 -8.53 -13.39 18.68
N GLY A 105 -9.55 -12.56 18.74
CA GLY A 105 -9.46 -11.14 19.03
C GLY A 105 -9.30 -10.87 20.52
N ASP A 106 -8.97 -9.62 20.84
CA ASP A 106 -8.86 -9.13 22.21
C ASP A 106 -10.18 -8.51 22.73
N GLY A 107 -11.24 -8.51 21.92
CA GLY A 107 -12.53 -7.91 22.25
C GLY A 107 -12.55 -6.37 22.24
N GLU A 108 -11.42 -5.72 21.95
CA GLU A 108 -11.29 -4.26 22.02
C GLU A 108 -11.33 -3.62 20.63
N ALA A 109 -12.53 -3.41 20.12
CA ALA A 109 -12.73 -2.71 18.85
C ALA A 109 -12.44 -1.19 18.96
N MET A 110 -11.88 -0.61 17.89
CA MET A 110 -11.76 0.83 17.72
C MET A 110 -13.15 1.48 17.63
N SER A 111 -13.25 2.72 18.10
CA SER A 111 -14.48 3.51 17.97
C SER A 111 -14.83 3.76 16.50
N SER A 112 -16.12 3.73 16.18
CA SER A 112 -16.62 4.09 14.85
C SER A 112 -16.26 5.54 14.46
N SER A 113 -16.07 6.43 15.45
CA SER A 113 -15.64 7.81 15.24
C SER A 113 -14.21 7.93 14.70
N CYS A 114 -13.39 6.89 14.82
CA CYS A 114 -12.05 6.85 14.21
C CYS A 114 -12.12 6.73 12.68
N TRP A 115 -13.27 6.37 12.10
CA TRP A 115 -13.41 6.09 10.67
C TRP A 115 -14.23 7.15 9.94
N HIS A 116 -13.64 7.73 8.92
CA HIS A 116 -14.35 8.55 7.94
C HIS A 116 -15.04 7.65 6.92
N VAL A 117 -16.34 7.47 7.08
CA VAL A 117 -17.20 6.66 6.18
C VAL A 117 -18.16 7.51 5.34
N PHE A 118 -18.50 8.72 5.78
CA PHE A 118 -19.42 9.61 5.06
C PHE A 118 -18.75 10.25 3.84
N ARG A 119 -19.47 10.29 2.70
CA ARG A 119 -19.00 10.83 1.40
C ARG A 119 -17.72 10.16 0.88
N VAL A 120 -17.43 8.94 1.33
CA VAL A 120 -16.38 8.09 0.76
C VAL A 120 -16.98 7.26 -0.36
N ARG A 121 -16.30 7.22 -1.52
CA ARG A 121 -16.73 6.37 -2.65
C ARG A 121 -16.80 4.91 -2.19
N PRO A 122 -17.76 4.08 -2.64
CA PRO A 122 -17.90 2.70 -2.19
C PRO A 122 -16.60 1.87 -2.27
N GLY A 123 -15.80 2.05 -3.33
CA GLY A 123 -14.50 1.40 -3.49
C GLY A 123 -13.41 1.83 -2.48
N ASN A 124 -13.61 2.92 -1.75
CA ASN A 124 -12.69 3.47 -0.76
C ASN A 124 -13.20 3.30 0.67
N HIS A 125 -14.34 2.64 0.88
CA HIS A 125 -14.87 2.39 2.22
C HIS A 125 -13.83 1.62 3.07
N PRO A 126 -13.55 2.02 4.32
CA PRO A 126 -12.52 1.40 5.16
C PRO A 126 -12.65 -0.11 5.28
N ALA A 127 -13.86 -0.62 5.55
CA ALA A 127 -14.11 -2.07 5.64
C ALA A 127 -13.71 -2.83 4.36
N ARG A 128 -14.01 -2.26 3.18
CA ARG A 128 -13.62 -2.87 1.90
C ARG A 128 -12.10 -2.88 1.71
N ARG A 129 -11.44 -1.81 2.14
CA ARG A 129 -9.97 -1.68 2.08
C ARG A 129 -9.28 -2.63 3.05
N LEU A 130 -9.85 -2.89 4.22
CA LEU A 130 -9.36 -3.89 5.17
C LEU A 130 -9.51 -5.32 4.63
N VAL A 131 -10.59 -5.62 3.90
CA VAL A 131 -10.69 -6.91 3.19
C VAL A 131 -9.61 -7.02 2.11
N GLY A 132 -9.36 -5.95 1.36
CA GLY A 132 -8.23 -5.89 0.42
C GLY A 132 -6.87 -6.11 1.11
N ALA A 133 -6.66 -5.49 2.28
CA ALA A 133 -5.47 -5.67 3.10
C ALA A 133 -5.29 -7.13 3.53
N ALA A 134 -6.36 -7.79 4.00
CA ALA A 134 -6.30 -9.19 4.41
C ALA A 134 -5.83 -10.11 3.28
N HIS A 135 -6.37 -9.94 2.07
CA HIS A 135 -5.94 -10.71 0.90
C HIS A 135 -4.51 -10.39 0.48
N LEU A 136 -4.10 -9.13 0.54
CA LEU A 136 -2.73 -8.72 0.23
C LEU A 136 -1.73 -9.33 1.21
N LEU A 137 -1.99 -9.17 2.51
CA LEU A 137 -1.11 -9.67 3.58
C LEU A 137 -0.99 -11.19 3.55
N ALA A 138 -2.09 -11.92 3.29
CA ALA A 138 -2.08 -13.37 3.17
C ALA A 138 -1.08 -13.90 2.13
N ARG A 139 -0.73 -13.12 1.10
CA ARG A 139 0.27 -13.52 0.08
C ARG A 139 1.66 -13.68 0.67
N PHE A 140 1.93 -13.01 1.78
CA PHE A 140 3.25 -12.95 2.39
C PHE A 140 3.34 -13.73 3.70
N MET A 141 2.25 -14.25 4.25
CA MET A 141 2.23 -14.88 5.58
C MET A 141 3.10 -16.15 5.70
N GLU A 142 3.44 -16.80 4.58
CA GLU A 142 4.31 -17.98 4.59
C GLU A 142 5.79 -17.62 4.80
N ILE A 143 6.26 -16.54 4.16
CA ILE A 143 7.67 -16.12 4.17
C ILE A 143 7.91 -14.94 5.14
N GLY A 144 6.88 -14.14 5.42
CA GLY A 144 6.93 -12.86 6.13
C GLY A 144 6.69 -11.68 5.18
N LEU A 145 5.96 -10.65 5.63
CA LEU A 145 5.68 -9.46 4.81
C LEU A 145 6.96 -8.75 4.38
N PHE A 146 7.91 -8.62 5.30
CA PHE A 146 9.15 -7.91 5.07
C PHE A 146 10.06 -8.65 4.08
N GLU A 147 10.29 -9.93 4.33
CA GLU A 147 11.13 -10.81 3.53
C GLU A 147 10.55 -10.93 2.11
N GLY A 148 9.25 -11.18 1.99
CA GLY A 148 8.61 -11.32 0.69
C GLY A 148 8.62 -10.02 -0.12
N VAL A 149 8.46 -8.85 0.51
CA VAL A 149 8.55 -7.57 -0.19
C VAL A 149 9.98 -7.27 -0.65
N LEU A 150 11.00 -7.51 0.18
CA LEU A 150 12.38 -7.33 -0.25
C LEU A 150 12.77 -8.29 -1.37
N GLN A 151 12.30 -9.54 -1.29
CA GLN A 151 12.50 -10.52 -2.35
C GLN A 151 11.91 -10.01 -3.68
N LEU A 152 10.64 -9.59 -3.69
CA LEU A 152 9.99 -9.02 -4.87
C LEU A 152 10.77 -7.85 -5.48
N VAL A 153 11.22 -6.92 -4.63
CA VAL A 153 12.00 -5.76 -5.09
C VAL A 153 13.33 -6.20 -5.70
N SER A 154 14.02 -7.16 -5.07
CA SER A 154 15.32 -7.66 -5.52
C SER A 154 15.25 -8.52 -6.79
N GLU A 155 14.15 -9.23 -7.01
CA GLU A 155 13.94 -10.08 -8.19
C GLU A 155 13.36 -9.29 -9.39
N THR A 156 12.83 -8.09 -9.15
CA THR A 156 12.29 -7.26 -10.23
C THR A 156 13.42 -6.77 -11.14
N SER A 157 13.54 -7.39 -12.31
CA SER A 157 14.47 -6.96 -13.36
C SER A 157 13.99 -5.68 -14.06
N LEU A 158 14.94 -4.88 -14.54
CA LEU A 158 14.64 -3.67 -15.33
C LEU A 158 13.81 -4.01 -16.59
N GLY A 159 13.95 -5.20 -17.20
CA GLY A 159 13.15 -5.60 -18.36
C GLY A 159 11.66 -5.88 -18.05
N MET A 160 11.30 -6.08 -16.78
CA MET A 160 9.94 -6.39 -16.29
C MET A 160 9.30 -5.17 -15.58
N MET A 161 9.75 -3.96 -15.94
CA MET A 161 9.41 -2.65 -15.36
C MET A 161 7.89 -2.35 -15.22
N GLY A 162 7.00 -3.14 -15.81
CA GLY A 162 5.55 -2.90 -15.79
C GLY A 162 4.77 -3.44 -14.58
N HIS A 163 5.36 -4.25 -13.68
CA HIS A 163 4.54 -5.17 -12.88
C HIS A 163 4.84 -5.31 -11.38
N LEU A 164 5.73 -4.54 -10.74
CA LEU A 164 5.85 -4.63 -9.27
C LEU A 164 4.51 -4.25 -8.60
N GLU A 165 3.74 -3.32 -9.16
CA GLU A 165 2.39 -3.04 -8.67
C GLU A 165 1.41 -4.22 -8.81
N SER A 166 1.65 -5.18 -9.72
CA SER A 166 0.73 -6.30 -9.93
C SER A 166 0.65 -7.22 -8.70
N ASP A 167 1.76 -7.36 -7.97
CA ASP A 167 1.83 -8.09 -6.69
C ASP A 167 1.04 -7.42 -5.57
N PHE A 168 0.68 -6.15 -5.74
CA PHE A 168 -0.14 -5.39 -4.79
C PHE A 168 -1.58 -5.17 -5.28
N VAL A 169 -1.93 -5.63 -6.48
CA VAL A 169 -3.32 -5.63 -6.99
C VAL A 169 -4.09 -6.81 -6.41
N VAL A 170 -5.29 -6.52 -5.90
CA VAL A 170 -6.20 -7.52 -5.33
C VAL A 170 -7.53 -7.46 -6.09
N SER A 171 -7.70 -8.38 -7.04
CA SER A 171 -8.87 -8.49 -7.93
C SER A 171 -9.82 -9.63 -7.57
N THR A 172 -9.65 -10.24 -6.40
CA THR A 172 -10.44 -11.41 -6.01
C THR A 172 -11.87 -11.02 -5.60
N PRO A 173 -12.91 -11.73 -6.07
CA PRO A 173 -14.25 -11.62 -5.52
C PRO A 173 -14.25 -11.97 -4.04
N ASP A 174 -15.00 -11.23 -3.23
CA ASP A 174 -15.10 -11.48 -1.79
C ASP A 174 -16.55 -11.41 -1.31
N PRO A 175 -17.05 -12.42 -0.58
CA PRO A 175 -18.45 -12.44 -0.10
C PRO A 175 -18.83 -11.26 0.80
N CYS A 176 -17.86 -10.58 1.44
CA CYS A 176 -18.14 -9.39 2.24
C CYS A 176 -18.58 -8.20 1.37
N PHE A 177 -18.15 -8.17 0.10
CA PHE A 177 -18.45 -7.11 -0.83
C PHE A 177 -18.68 -7.71 -2.22
N ASN A 178 -19.92 -8.05 -2.54
CA ASN A 178 -20.37 -8.48 -3.87
C ASN A 178 -20.03 -7.40 -4.90
N SER A 179 -18.83 -7.46 -5.49
CA SER A 179 -18.41 -6.46 -6.45
C SER A 179 -17.58 -7.09 -7.56
N GLU A 180 -17.86 -6.69 -8.78
CA GLU A 180 -17.07 -6.98 -9.99
C GLU A 180 -15.76 -6.18 -10.06
N HIS A 181 -15.47 -5.36 -9.05
CA HIS A 181 -14.31 -4.47 -9.03
C HIS A 181 -13.24 -4.95 -8.05
N ASN A 182 -11.98 -4.61 -8.36
CA ASN A 182 -10.84 -4.91 -7.51
C ASN A 182 -11.00 -4.32 -6.10
N LEU A 183 -10.56 -5.05 -5.09
CA LEU A 183 -10.42 -4.57 -3.71
C LEU A 183 -9.25 -3.59 -3.59
N ILE A 184 -8.16 -3.86 -4.33
CA ILE A 184 -7.04 -2.95 -4.55
C ILE A 184 -6.76 -2.90 -6.05
N GLY A 185 -7.08 -1.77 -6.69
CA GLY A 185 -6.83 -1.58 -8.12
C GLY A 185 -5.42 -1.08 -8.44
N GLN A 186 -5.06 -1.12 -9.73
CA GLN A 186 -3.73 -0.76 -10.26
C GLN A 186 -3.21 0.59 -9.75
N GLY A 187 -4.02 1.65 -9.82
CA GLY A 187 -3.60 2.98 -9.36
C GLY A 187 -3.24 3.00 -7.86
N ARG A 188 -3.94 2.24 -7.01
CA ARG A 188 -3.59 2.14 -5.59
C ARG A 188 -2.36 1.29 -5.36
N ALA A 189 -2.23 0.18 -6.07
CA ALA A 189 -1.06 -0.68 -5.99
C ALA A 189 0.22 0.10 -6.36
N ARG A 190 0.18 0.87 -7.46
CA ARG A 190 1.25 1.80 -7.85
C ARG A 190 1.57 2.82 -6.75
N GLU A 191 0.55 3.45 -6.17
CA GLU A 191 0.75 4.39 -5.06
C GLU A 191 1.42 3.73 -3.85
N ILE A 192 1.08 2.48 -3.52
CA ILE A 192 1.76 1.71 -2.45
C ILE A 192 3.22 1.49 -2.83
N VAL A 193 3.51 1.06 -4.06
CA VAL A 193 4.88 0.79 -4.50
C VAL A 193 5.75 2.04 -4.45
N ILE A 194 5.31 3.12 -5.11
CA ILE A 194 6.08 4.37 -5.23
C ILE A 194 6.28 5.06 -3.88
N ASN A 195 5.26 5.04 -3.00
CA ASN A 195 5.28 5.84 -1.79
C ASN A 195 5.71 5.08 -0.54
N ILE A 196 5.62 3.75 -0.55
CA ILE A 196 5.88 2.90 0.62
C ILE A 196 7.00 1.93 0.29
N ILE A 197 6.80 1.04 -0.69
CA ILE A 197 7.69 -0.10 -0.94
C ILE A 197 9.09 0.35 -1.36
N LEU A 198 9.19 1.19 -2.39
CA LEU A 198 10.48 1.64 -2.90
C LEU A 198 11.24 2.52 -1.88
N PRO A 199 10.63 3.55 -1.25
CA PRO A 199 11.34 4.34 -0.25
C PRO A 199 11.76 3.51 0.98
N PHE A 200 10.92 2.57 1.43
CA PHE A 200 11.26 1.64 2.51
C PHE A 200 12.45 0.74 2.14
N ALA A 201 12.39 0.08 0.98
CA ALA A 201 13.45 -0.81 0.52
C ALA A 201 14.78 -0.06 0.33
N PHE A 202 14.73 1.17 -0.20
CA PHE A 202 15.91 2.03 -0.32
C PHE A 202 16.51 2.36 1.05
N ALA A 203 15.67 2.80 2.00
CA ALA A 203 16.11 3.13 3.35
C ALA A 203 16.76 1.94 4.06
N TRP A 204 16.12 0.76 3.96
CA TRP A 204 16.63 -0.47 4.55
C TRP A 204 17.93 -0.92 3.90
N ALA A 205 18.00 -0.89 2.57
CA ALA A 205 19.21 -1.26 1.82
C ALA A 205 20.40 -0.36 2.16
N LYS A 206 20.17 0.96 2.27
CA LYS A 206 21.19 1.92 2.67
C LYS A 206 21.69 1.68 4.09
N ALA A 207 20.79 1.44 5.03
CA ALA A 207 21.14 1.14 6.43
C ALA A 207 21.95 -0.17 6.57
N ASN A 208 21.72 -1.14 5.70
CA ASN A 208 22.38 -2.46 5.71
C ASN A 208 23.51 -2.59 4.69
N LEU A 209 24.00 -1.48 4.13
CA LEU A 209 25.10 -1.41 3.15
C LEU A 209 24.91 -2.31 1.91
N GLN A 210 23.65 -2.53 1.50
CA GLN A 210 23.28 -3.32 0.33
C GLN A 210 23.33 -2.47 -0.94
N GLY A 211 24.53 -2.14 -1.42
CA GLY A 211 24.75 -1.22 -2.55
C GLY A 211 23.98 -1.60 -3.82
N ASN A 212 23.99 -2.89 -4.19
CA ASN A 212 23.26 -3.38 -5.36
C ASN A 212 21.74 -3.12 -5.27
N LEU A 213 21.16 -3.33 -4.08
CA LEU A 213 19.74 -3.09 -3.86
C LEU A 213 19.40 -1.59 -3.87
N VAL A 214 20.28 -0.73 -3.35
CA VAL A 214 20.15 0.73 -3.43
C VAL A 214 20.08 1.19 -4.89
N GLU A 215 21.00 0.69 -5.74
CA GLU A 215 21.02 1.01 -7.17
C GLU A 215 19.78 0.50 -7.90
N GLN A 216 19.37 -0.74 -7.61
CA GLN A 216 18.18 -1.36 -8.20
C GLN A 216 16.91 -0.59 -7.84
N VAL A 217 16.70 -0.26 -6.56
CA VAL A 217 15.53 0.51 -6.12
C VAL A 217 15.51 1.90 -6.74
N SER A 218 16.68 2.55 -6.87
CA SER A 218 16.79 3.86 -7.52
C SER A 218 16.42 3.78 -9.01
N ALA A 219 16.86 2.72 -9.69
CA ALA A 219 16.52 2.50 -11.10
C ALA A 219 15.02 2.20 -11.28
N LEU A 220 14.44 1.38 -10.40
CA LEU A 220 13.00 1.10 -10.39
C LEU A 220 12.16 2.36 -10.11
N TYR A 221 12.57 3.19 -9.17
CA TYR A 221 11.85 4.44 -8.89
C TYR A 221 11.83 5.36 -10.12
N ARG A 222 12.98 5.51 -10.79
CA ARG A 222 13.12 6.38 -11.98
C ARG A 222 12.35 5.87 -13.20
N SER A 223 11.99 4.59 -13.25
CA SER A 223 11.19 4.04 -14.34
C SER A 223 9.69 4.29 -14.22
N TYR A 224 9.19 4.67 -13.04
CA TYR A 224 7.76 4.92 -12.87
C TYR A 224 7.30 6.19 -13.61
N PRO A 225 6.10 6.19 -14.25
CA PRO A 225 5.55 7.37 -14.92
C PRO A 225 5.47 8.55 -13.97
N LYS A 226 5.88 9.71 -14.46
CA LYS A 226 6.01 10.91 -13.61
C LYS A 226 4.62 11.43 -13.25
N ALA A 227 4.49 12.04 -12.07
CA ALA A 227 3.20 12.53 -11.56
C ALA A 227 2.45 13.51 -12.50
N GLY A 228 3.13 14.07 -13.51
CA GLY A 228 2.56 14.91 -14.57
C GLY A 228 1.98 14.17 -15.79
N GLU A 229 2.19 12.87 -15.93
CA GLU A 229 1.69 12.06 -17.06
C GLU A 229 0.33 11.41 -16.80
N ASN A 230 -0.22 11.58 -15.60
CA ASN A 230 -1.59 11.18 -15.29
C ASN A 230 -2.55 12.11 -16.07
N GLY A 231 -3.59 11.56 -16.73
CA GLY A 231 -4.50 12.34 -17.59
C GLY A 231 -5.07 13.62 -16.96
N VAL A 232 -5.20 13.65 -15.62
CA VAL A 232 -5.66 14.81 -14.85
C VAL A 232 -4.70 16.01 -14.95
N THR A 233 -3.39 15.80 -14.96
CA THR A 233 -2.40 16.89 -15.12
C THR A 233 -2.26 17.32 -16.57
N ARG A 234 -2.55 16.44 -17.53
CA ARG A 234 -2.57 16.80 -18.95
C ARG A 234 -3.75 17.69 -19.28
N GLU A 235 -4.95 17.35 -18.80
CA GLU A 235 -6.15 18.19 -18.92
C GLU A 235 -5.96 19.55 -18.23
N LEU A 236 -5.34 19.57 -17.04
CA LEU A 236 -5.04 20.80 -16.33
C LEU A 236 -3.97 21.65 -17.04
N ALA A 237 -2.96 21.01 -17.65
CA ALA A 237 -1.95 21.69 -18.45
C ALA A 237 -2.54 22.26 -19.75
N GLU A 238 -3.44 21.53 -20.42
CA GLU A 238 -4.18 21.99 -21.60
C GLU A 238 -5.10 23.18 -21.26
N LEU A 239 -5.72 23.18 -20.08
CA LEU A 239 -6.53 24.30 -19.58
C LEU A 239 -5.72 25.53 -19.19
N LEU A 240 -4.52 25.34 -18.63
CA LEU A 240 -3.64 26.44 -18.18
C LEU A 240 -2.78 27.03 -19.30
N LEU A 241 -2.45 26.26 -20.34
CA LEU A 241 -1.57 26.69 -21.44
C LEU A 241 -2.32 27.01 -22.73
N GLY A 242 -3.63 26.76 -22.79
CA GLY A 242 -4.46 26.97 -23.98
C GLY A 242 -4.17 25.93 -25.08
N THR A 243 -5.15 25.70 -25.94
CA THR A 243 -5.17 24.67 -27.00
C THR A 243 -4.13 24.84 -28.13
N GLY A 244 -3.12 25.70 -27.95
CA GLY A 244 -2.09 26.03 -28.95
C GLY A 244 -0.70 25.45 -28.70
N ALA A 245 -0.50 24.58 -27.69
CA ALA A 245 0.83 24.08 -27.34
C ALA A 245 1.30 22.84 -28.15
N SER A 246 0.56 22.43 -29.19
CA SER A 246 0.98 21.30 -30.04
C SER A 246 2.10 21.65 -31.04
N GLU A 247 2.39 22.94 -31.27
CA GLU A 247 3.40 23.37 -32.27
C GLU A 247 4.72 23.86 -31.67
N LEU A 248 4.84 23.94 -30.33
CA LEU A 248 6.09 24.36 -29.68
C LEU A 248 6.96 23.19 -29.18
N VAL A 249 6.45 21.95 -29.25
CA VAL A 249 7.22 20.75 -28.86
C VAL A 249 8.15 20.28 -29.99
N ASP A 250 7.86 20.62 -31.26
CA ASP A 250 8.65 20.18 -32.42
C ASP A 250 9.82 21.12 -32.80
N SER A 251 9.91 22.34 -32.24
CA SER A 251 10.97 23.30 -32.64
C SER A 251 12.18 23.34 -31.70
N ALA A 252 12.21 22.53 -30.64
CA ALA A 252 13.30 22.49 -29.65
C ALA A 252 14.09 21.16 -29.63
N GLN A 253 14.16 20.46 -30.77
CA GLN A 253 15.13 19.39 -31.03
C GLN A 253 16.10 19.80 -32.14
N ARG A 254 17.11 20.59 -31.78
CA ARG A 254 18.47 20.52 -32.33
C ARG A 254 19.48 20.84 -31.24
#